data_AF-A0A6C0ELD6-F1
#
_entry.id   AF-A0A6C0ELD6-F1
#
_cell.length_a   1.000
_cell.length_b   1.000
_cell.length_c   1.000
_cell.angle_alpha   90.00
_cell.angle_beta   90.00
_cell.angle_gamma   90.00
#
_symmetry.space_group_name_H-M   'P 1'
#
loop_
_entity.id
_entity.type
_entity.pdbx_description
1 polymer ?
#
loop_
_entity_poly.entity_id
_entity_poly.type
_entity_poly.pdbx_seq_one_letter_code
_entity_poly.pdbx_strand_id
1 'polypeptide(L)'
;MAVWIDHLNAPFPAPIEGYLEWHSSDDLADALRPRTWPAGATTFGTVHLEVPEVPMSSTPLAILVSLDRSGSMTDVCGDGRTKLEHIQHVLKNLCTMVAKYTSSGDVSVRICFLVFSHDVTNILQERYTALGSVDAGGGAAGAGAGAGAGAGPITLDDGFVDIVPEHLPAIYDALDHIDAWGLTNLEKSFKYVHTKMETYRASHPGHRVVHIQMTDGEATAGKKTPGELQAWVDPADQHIFVGVGDDHDSMLLNYLADRSPLGEYRFMDQLEKSGWICGEILYNLLYPFPRNADILHLRMTEGMRVYDWRTNAWTTELVLPLLAGKMEKDYHLCMETGGVDGEAAASAAAEAAVYICNADGTLVNILTALPPLVDVVTGERVPTDLTKYLLRQRTQECLYRVKTYETAVRDRPRLGRRMGPNRGDDGTTEGATTEDATTEGATTEDATTEGATTEGATTEGATTEDAIAVRGPDIATLHAELAQLYRELELSKEVATEDADVDFIQVLMDDVRVTQGTLGTFRGHMYTSSRMTSQGNQHSYTPTGATNACTGTMPVDWYTRNTTTYTNSSVFSMMTEVAGGEPYAVK
;
A
#
# COMPACT_ATOMS: atom_id res chain seq x y z
N MET A 1 -2.96 31.94 -30.46
CA MET A 1 -3.97 32.32 -29.45
C MET A 1 -5.39 32.37 -30.03
N ALA A 2 -5.77 31.44 -30.93
CA ALA A 2 -7.15 31.23 -31.40
C ALA A 2 -7.24 29.97 -32.29
N VAL A 3 -6.85 28.78 -31.80
CA VAL A 3 -7.16 27.48 -32.44
C VAL A 3 -7.16 26.36 -31.39
N TRP A 4 -7.86 26.49 -30.26
CA TRP A 4 -7.94 25.42 -29.24
C TRP A 4 -9.25 25.48 -28.42
N ILE A 5 -10.35 25.88 -29.06
CA ILE A 5 -11.69 25.86 -28.44
C ILE A 5 -12.59 25.14 -29.42
N ASP A 6 -12.61 23.80 -29.39
CA ASP A 6 -13.70 23.01 -30.03
C ASP A 6 -13.77 21.54 -29.58
N HIS A 7 -13.15 21.17 -28.44
CA HIS A 7 -13.28 19.82 -27.85
C HIS A 7 -13.90 19.79 -26.43
N LEU A 8 -14.55 20.88 -26.00
CA LEU A 8 -15.17 21.01 -24.67
C LEU A 8 -16.60 20.42 -24.53
N ASN A 9 -17.05 19.54 -25.44
CA ASN A 9 -18.45 19.06 -25.44
C ASN A 9 -18.65 17.60 -24.98
N ALA A 10 -17.70 17.01 -24.27
CA ALA A 10 -18.02 15.91 -23.37
C ALA A 10 -18.32 16.50 -21.98
N PRO A 11 -19.34 16.04 -21.24
CA PRO A 11 -19.56 16.47 -19.86
C PRO A 11 -18.43 15.90 -19.01
N PHE A 12 -17.30 16.62 -18.96
CA PHE A 12 -16.30 16.38 -17.95
C PHE A 12 -17.02 16.49 -16.59
N PRO A 13 -16.80 15.55 -15.65
CA PRO A 13 -17.08 15.88 -14.25
C PRO A 13 -16.34 17.19 -13.92
N ALA A 14 -16.80 17.93 -12.90
CA ALA A 14 -16.12 19.16 -12.48
C ALA A 14 -14.58 18.95 -12.46
N PRO A 15 -13.78 19.95 -12.85
CA PRO A 15 -12.33 19.81 -12.79
C PRO A 15 -11.91 19.49 -11.35
N ILE A 16 -10.80 18.76 -11.18
CA ILE A 16 -10.18 18.62 -9.86
C ILE A 16 -9.84 20.02 -9.36
N GLU A 17 -10.39 20.40 -8.21
CA GLU A 17 -10.18 21.72 -7.62
C GLU A 17 -9.03 21.65 -6.63
N GLY A 18 -8.56 22.82 -6.21
CA GLY A 18 -7.43 22.89 -5.30
C GLY A 18 -6.79 24.27 -5.27
N TYR A 19 -5.83 24.42 -4.37
CA TYR A 19 -5.12 25.67 -4.17
C TYR A 19 -3.76 25.42 -3.53
N LEU A 20 -2.90 26.44 -3.61
CA LEU A 20 -1.60 26.43 -2.96
C LEU A 20 -1.62 27.36 -1.74
N GLU A 21 -0.97 26.92 -0.67
CA GLU A 21 -0.70 27.75 0.50
C GLU A 21 0.79 27.76 0.79
N TRP A 22 1.28 28.90 1.27
CA TRP A 22 2.67 29.08 1.67
C TRP A 22 2.74 29.40 3.16
N HIS A 23 3.62 28.71 3.86
CA HIS A 23 3.89 28.98 5.26
C HIS A 23 4.47 30.38 5.42
N SER A 24 3.86 31.18 6.29
CA SER A 24 4.25 32.57 6.53
C SER A 24 4.29 32.94 8.02
N SER A 25 4.08 31.98 8.92
CA SER A 25 4.35 32.16 10.35
C SER A 25 5.86 32.31 10.62
N ASP A 26 6.21 33.10 11.64
CA ASP A 26 7.57 33.20 12.18
C ASP A 26 8.02 31.89 12.88
N ASP A 27 7.10 30.94 13.06
CA ASP A 27 7.31 29.65 13.72
C ASP A 27 8.08 28.63 12.89
N LEU A 28 8.59 28.99 11.69
CA LEU A 28 9.54 28.16 10.96
C LEU A 28 10.92 28.17 11.63
N ALA A 29 10.98 27.73 12.88
CA ALA A 29 12.20 27.50 13.60
C ALA A 29 13.08 26.57 12.75
N ASP A 30 14.38 26.88 12.65
CA ASP A 30 15.33 26.03 11.90
C ASP A 30 15.29 24.56 12.37
N ALA A 31 14.85 24.32 13.61
CA ALA A 31 14.62 22.99 14.19
C ALA A 31 13.50 22.18 13.52
N LEU A 32 12.51 22.83 12.90
CA LEU A 32 11.39 22.19 12.20
C LEU A 32 11.65 21.97 10.71
N ARG A 33 12.78 22.44 10.17
CA ARG A 33 13.12 22.23 8.76
C ARG A 33 13.28 20.74 8.46
N PRO A 34 12.61 20.21 7.41
CA PRO A 34 12.83 18.86 6.93
C PRO A 34 14.30 18.61 6.55
N ARG A 35 14.77 17.38 6.69
CA ARG A 35 16.18 17.01 6.44
C ARG A 35 16.49 16.93 4.96
N THR A 36 15.52 16.51 4.14
CA THR A 36 15.69 16.38 2.69
C THR A 36 15.51 17.71 1.96
N TRP A 37 15.26 18.79 2.71
CA TRP A 37 15.00 20.12 2.18
C TRP A 37 16.08 20.55 1.17
N PRO A 38 15.70 20.94 -0.06
CA PRO A 38 16.68 21.29 -1.07
C PRO A 38 17.57 22.46 -0.66
N ALA A 39 18.83 22.42 -1.09
CA ALA A 39 19.77 23.50 -0.82
C ALA A 39 19.31 24.79 -1.53
N GLY A 40 19.00 25.83 -0.75
CA GLY A 40 18.48 27.09 -1.27
C GLY A 40 16.94 27.20 -1.31
N ALA A 41 16.22 26.17 -0.86
CA ALA A 41 14.79 26.30 -0.61
C ALA A 41 14.53 27.15 0.64
N THR A 42 13.65 28.13 0.50
CA THR A 42 13.40 29.19 1.49
C THR A 42 12.02 29.11 2.11
N THR A 43 11.04 28.54 1.39
CA THR A 43 9.63 28.57 1.81
C THR A 43 9.00 27.17 1.72
N PHE A 44 8.24 26.80 2.75
CA PHE A 44 7.36 25.62 2.75
C PHE A 44 5.98 25.97 2.24
N GLY A 45 5.36 25.06 1.51
CA GLY A 45 3.96 25.18 1.13
C GLY A 45 3.26 23.85 1.04
N THR A 46 1.97 23.91 0.80
CA THR A 46 1.10 22.78 0.55
C THR A 46 0.32 23.03 -0.73
N VAL A 47 0.04 21.96 -1.46
CA VAL A 47 -1.03 21.94 -2.47
C VAL A 47 -2.15 21.06 -1.94
N HIS A 48 -3.32 21.67 -1.82
CA HIS A 48 -4.56 21.01 -1.43
C HIS A 48 -5.30 20.65 -2.71
N LEU A 49 -5.61 19.38 -2.90
CA LEU A 49 -6.44 18.88 -4.00
C LEU A 49 -7.78 18.41 -3.45
N GLU A 50 -8.86 18.84 -4.07
CA GLU A 50 -10.21 18.37 -3.82
C GLU A 50 -10.75 17.68 -5.08
N VAL A 51 -10.93 16.36 -4.99
CA VAL A 51 -11.50 15.58 -6.07
C VAL A 51 -13.02 15.67 -5.97
N PRO A 52 -13.71 16.15 -7.01
CA PRO A 52 -15.15 16.34 -6.95
C PRO A 52 -15.88 15.01 -6.81
N GLU A 53 -17.16 15.08 -6.43
CA GLU A 53 -18.03 13.92 -6.47
C GLU A 53 -18.14 13.40 -7.91
N VAL A 54 -17.70 12.16 -8.13
CA VAL A 54 -17.87 11.46 -9.39
C VAL A 54 -18.94 10.39 -9.27
N PRO A 55 -19.76 10.19 -10.32
CA PRO A 55 -20.60 9.01 -10.38
C PRO A 55 -19.72 7.76 -10.52
N MET A 56 -20.31 6.61 -10.18
CA MET A 56 -19.69 5.32 -10.41
C MET A 56 -19.28 5.17 -11.89
N SER A 57 -18.14 4.52 -12.15
CA SER A 57 -17.64 4.34 -13.51
C SER A 57 -18.55 3.42 -14.31
N SER A 58 -18.94 3.87 -15.50
CA SER A 58 -19.64 3.03 -16.49
C SER A 58 -18.69 2.13 -17.27
N THR A 59 -17.38 2.34 -17.15
CA THR A 59 -16.36 1.53 -17.83
C THR A 59 -16.30 0.15 -17.17
N PRO A 60 -16.48 -0.95 -17.92
CA PRO A 60 -16.46 -2.28 -17.33
C PRO A 60 -15.14 -2.54 -16.59
N LEU A 61 -15.26 -3.08 -15.38
CA LEU A 61 -14.14 -3.36 -14.50
C LEU A 61 -13.93 -4.86 -14.38
N ALA A 62 -12.71 -5.33 -14.62
CA ALA A 62 -12.28 -6.69 -14.40
C ALA A 62 -11.31 -6.74 -13.21
N ILE A 63 -11.70 -7.45 -12.15
CA ILE A 63 -10.90 -7.64 -10.94
C ILE A 63 -10.32 -9.05 -10.96
N LEU A 64 -9.00 -9.15 -10.99
CA LEU A 64 -8.27 -10.41 -10.86
C LEU A 64 -7.73 -10.52 -9.44
N VAL A 65 -8.28 -11.43 -8.64
CA VAL A 65 -7.86 -11.67 -7.26
C VAL A 65 -6.98 -12.92 -7.24
N SER A 66 -5.72 -12.78 -6.83
CA SER A 66 -4.80 -13.89 -6.59
C SER A 66 -4.64 -14.12 -5.09
N LEU A 67 -5.04 -15.30 -4.62
CA LEU A 67 -5.12 -15.66 -3.21
C LEU A 67 -4.12 -16.76 -2.88
N ASP A 68 -3.29 -16.49 -1.87
CA ASP A 68 -2.44 -17.53 -1.29
C ASP A 68 -3.33 -18.55 -0.59
N ARG A 69 -3.12 -19.82 -0.92
CA ARG A 69 -3.73 -20.95 -0.22
C ARG A 69 -2.68 -21.85 0.41
N SER A 70 -1.52 -21.32 0.76
CA SER A 70 -0.47 -22.03 1.50
C SER A 70 -0.99 -22.60 2.82
N GLY A 71 -0.24 -23.54 3.42
CA GLY A 71 -0.62 -24.13 4.70
C GLY A 71 -0.76 -23.12 5.85
N SER A 72 0.00 -22.01 5.86
CA SER A 72 -0.06 -20.97 6.90
C SER A 72 -1.40 -20.23 6.93
N MET A 73 -2.16 -20.26 5.84
CA MET A 73 -3.50 -19.71 5.78
C MET A 73 -4.51 -20.44 6.69
N THR A 74 -4.15 -21.61 7.24
CA THR A 74 -4.92 -22.31 8.29
C THR A 74 -4.67 -21.77 9.72
N ASP A 75 -3.74 -20.84 9.90
CA ASP A 75 -3.46 -20.27 11.23
C ASP A 75 -4.71 -19.61 11.82
N VAL A 76 -4.98 -19.95 13.08
CA VAL A 76 -6.17 -19.48 13.80
C VAL A 76 -5.93 -18.09 14.39
N CYS A 77 -6.89 -17.20 14.15
CA CYS A 77 -6.92 -15.81 14.62
C CYS A 77 -7.51 -15.71 16.04
N GLY A 78 -7.55 -14.50 16.59
CA GLY A 78 -8.00 -14.27 17.97
C GLY A 78 -9.46 -14.66 18.22
N ASP A 79 -10.28 -14.69 17.18
CA ASP A 79 -11.71 -15.05 17.21
C ASP A 79 -11.99 -16.54 16.96
N GLY A 80 -10.94 -17.36 16.78
CA GLY A 80 -11.07 -18.79 16.54
C GLY A 80 -11.28 -19.19 15.07
N ARG A 81 -11.31 -18.22 14.13
CA ARG A 81 -11.34 -18.48 12.69
C ARG A 81 -9.95 -18.48 12.08
N THR A 82 -9.75 -19.18 10.97
CA THR A 82 -8.49 -19.17 10.23
C THR A 82 -8.31 -17.88 9.41
N LYS A 83 -7.06 -17.56 9.04
CA LYS A 83 -6.78 -16.46 8.10
C LYS A 83 -7.58 -16.60 6.81
N LEU A 84 -7.66 -17.81 6.26
CA LEU A 84 -8.42 -18.09 5.04
C LEU A 84 -9.92 -17.86 5.21
N GLU A 85 -10.51 -18.29 6.34
CA GLU A 85 -11.93 -18.08 6.62
C GLU A 85 -12.30 -16.59 6.68
N HIS A 86 -11.42 -15.76 7.26
CA HIS A 86 -11.59 -14.30 7.24
C HIS A 86 -11.58 -13.73 5.82
N ILE A 87 -10.61 -14.14 5.00
CA ILE A 87 -10.53 -13.69 3.59
C ILE A 87 -11.74 -14.17 2.80
N GLN A 88 -12.13 -15.45 2.91
CA GLN A 88 -13.33 -15.99 2.26
C GLN A 88 -14.57 -15.16 2.62
N HIS A 89 -14.75 -14.86 3.91
CA HIS A 89 -15.88 -14.04 4.37
C HIS A 89 -15.87 -12.63 3.76
N VAL A 90 -14.72 -11.95 3.75
CA VAL A 90 -14.61 -10.60 3.19
C VAL A 90 -14.79 -10.56 1.69
N LEU A 91 -14.25 -11.53 0.95
CA LEU A 91 -14.45 -11.63 -0.50
C LEU A 91 -15.92 -11.88 -0.86
N LYS A 92 -16.63 -12.70 -0.07
CA LYS A 92 -18.08 -12.87 -0.22
C LYS A 92 -18.82 -11.56 -0.03
N ASN A 93 -18.50 -10.81 1.03
CA ASN A 93 -19.12 -9.51 1.30
C ASN A 93 -18.81 -8.50 0.18
N LEU A 94 -17.57 -8.48 -0.32
CA LEU A 94 -17.18 -7.66 -1.47
C LEU A 94 -18.02 -8.01 -2.70
N CYS A 95 -18.17 -9.30 -3.04
CA CYS A 95 -19.02 -9.74 -4.14
C CYS A 95 -20.50 -9.36 -3.93
N THR A 96 -21.02 -9.48 -2.71
CA THR A 96 -22.38 -9.01 -2.36
C THR A 96 -22.53 -7.53 -2.64
N MET A 97 -21.56 -6.72 -2.20
CA MET A 97 -21.58 -5.27 -2.37
C MET A 97 -21.53 -4.89 -3.83
N VAL A 98 -20.61 -5.48 -4.60
CA VAL A 98 -20.55 -5.28 -6.05
C VAL A 98 -21.87 -5.68 -6.73
N ALA A 99 -22.47 -6.82 -6.36
CA ALA A 99 -23.72 -7.28 -6.94
C ALA A 99 -24.90 -6.32 -6.70
N LYS A 100 -24.92 -5.62 -5.55
CA LYS A 100 -25.93 -4.58 -5.30
C LYS A 100 -25.83 -3.45 -6.34
N TYR A 101 -24.61 -3.03 -6.68
CA TYR A 101 -24.36 -1.95 -7.64
C TYR A 101 -24.45 -2.39 -9.11
N THR A 102 -24.19 -3.66 -9.43
CA THR A 102 -24.42 -4.17 -10.79
C THR A 102 -25.92 -4.36 -11.05
N SER A 103 -26.71 -4.70 -10.03
CA SER A 103 -28.17 -4.88 -10.14
C SER A 103 -28.93 -3.58 -10.43
N SER A 104 -28.42 -2.43 -9.98
CA SER A 104 -28.96 -1.12 -10.35
C SER A 104 -28.62 -0.70 -11.78
N GLY A 105 -27.70 -1.42 -12.45
CA GLY A 105 -27.22 -1.11 -13.79
C GLY A 105 -26.14 -0.01 -13.83
N ASP A 106 -25.58 0.35 -12.68
CA ASP A 106 -24.64 1.48 -12.56
C ASP A 106 -23.22 1.12 -13.02
N VAL A 107 -22.85 -0.16 -12.92
CA VAL A 107 -21.51 -0.66 -13.27
C VAL A 107 -21.58 -2.09 -13.79
N SER A 108 -20.66 -2.46 -14.68
CA SER A 108 -20.39 -3.86 -15.04
C SER A 108 -19.08 -4.28 -14.40
N VAL A 109 -19.13 -5.27 -13.50
CA VAL A 109 -17.94 -5.80 -12.81
C VAL A 109 -17.82 -7.29 -13.07
N ARG A 110 -16.63 -7.68 -13.52
CA ARG A 110 -16.20 -9.05 -13.72
C ARG A 110 -15.13 -9.42 -12.71
N ILE A 111 -15.15 -10.64 -12.22
CA ILE A 111 -14.15 -11.12 -11.26
C ILE A 111 -13.57 -12.46 -11.70
N CYS A 112 -12.28 -12.64 -11.44
CA CYS A 112 -11.58 -13.90 -11.59
C CYS A 112 -10.82 -14.16 -10.29
N PHE A 113 -11.07 -15.32 -9.70
CA PHE A 113 -10.41 -15.77 -8.48
C PHE A 113 -9.39 -16.84 -8.82
N LEU A 114 -8.12 -16.49 -8.62
CA LEU A 114 -7.00 -17.40 -8.70
C LEU A 114 -6.57 -17.78 -7.30
N VAL A 115 -6.32 -19.06 -7.08
CA VAL A 115 -5.63 -19.55 -5.89
C VAL A 115 -4.28 -20.09 -6.29
N PHE A 116 -3.27 -19.87 -5.47
CA PHE A 116 -1.94 -20.38 -5.73
C PHE A 116 -1.34 -21.06 -4.50
N SER A 117 -0.64 -22.16 -4.76
CA SER A 117 0.31 -22.76 -3.82
C SER A 117 1.51 -23.33 -4.58
N HIS A 118 1.52 -24.63 -4.89
CA HIS A 118 2.49 -25.22 -5.82
C HIS A 118 2.18 -24.88 -7.27
N ASP A 119 0.89 -24.76 -7.59
CA ASP A 119 0.34 -24.42 -8.90
C ASP A 119 -0.73 -23.32 -8.73
N VAL A 120 -1.13 -22.71 -9.85
CA VAL A 120 -2.14 -21.65 -9.90
C VAL A 120 -3.38 -22.20 -10.60
N THR A 121 -4.54 -22.08 -9.96
CA THR A 121 -5.83 -22.52 -10.53
C THR A 121 -6.88 -21.43 -10.38
N ASN A 122 -7.82 -21.38 -11.33
CA ASN A 122 -9.02 -20.57 -11.20
C ASN A 122 -10.07 -21.38 -10.43
N ILE A 123 -10.55 -20.87 -9.29
CA ILE A 123 -11.41 -21.66 -8.38
C ILE A 123 -12.75 -22.03 -9.02
N LEU A 124 -13.32 -21.15 -9.85
CA LEU A 124 -14.59 -21.43 -10.52
C LEU A 124 -14.38 -22.52 -11.57
N GLN A 125 -13.32 -22.40 -12.36
CA GLN A 125 -13.00 -23.41 -13.36
C GLN A 125 -12.68 -24.77 -12.73
N GLU A 126 -11.93 -24.79 -11.63
CA GLU A 126 -11.61 -26.00 -10.88
C GLU A 126 -12.88 -26.67 -10.34
N ARG A 127 -13.76 -25.89 -9.69
CA ARG A 127 -15.00 -26.40 -9.08
C ARG A 127 -15.96 -26.95 -10.12
N TYR A 128 -16.16 -26.25 -11.23
CA TYR A 128 -17.08 -26.70 -12.27
C TYR A 128 -16.51 -27.83 -13.13
N THR A 129 -15.18 -27.92 -13.30
CA THR A 129 -14.56 -29.11 -13.91
C THR A 129 -14.74 -30.33 -13.01
N ALA A 130 -14.59 -30.17 -11.69
CA ALA A 130 -14.79 -31.25 -10.71
C ALA A 130 -16.26 -31.71 -10.63
N LEU A 131 -17.22 -30.80 -10.84
CA LEU A 131 -18.65 -31.09 -10.91
C LEU A 131 -19.11 -31.58 -12.30
N GLY A 132 -18.22 -31.66 -13.29
CA GLY A 132 -18.49 -32.18 -14.63
C GLY A 132 -19.28 -31.23 -15.54
N SER A 133 -19.24 -29.91 -15.31
CA SER A 133 -20.15 -28.94 -15.95
C SER A 133 -19.46 -27.74 -16.62
N VAL A 134 -18.28 -27.89 -17.23
CA VAL A 134 -17.70 -26.85 -18.10
C VAL A 134 -17.50 -27.40 -19.51
N ASP A 135 -18.29 -26.88 -20.45
CA ASP A 135 -17.90 -26.85 -21.86
C ASP A 135 -16.71 -25.90 -21.99
N ALA A 136 -15.51 -26.45 -22.13
CA ALA A 136 -14.32 -25.69 -22.45
C ALA A 136 -14.41 -25.19 -23.91
N GLY A 137 -14.76 -23.90 -24.09
CA GLY A 137 -14.42 -23.06 -25.23
C GLY A 137 -14.66 -23.58 -26.66
N GLY A 138 -15.67 -23.02 -27.33
CA GLY A 138 -15.67 -22.82 -28.78
C GLY A 138 -16.03 -24.02 -29.66
N GLY A 139 -17.31 -24.16 -29.99
CA GLY A 139 -17.79 -24.87 -31.17
C GLY A 139 -18.74 -26.05 -30.92
N ALA A 140 -19.98 -25.87 -31.40
CA ALA A 140 -21.01 -26.87 -31.69
C ALA A 140 -21.79 -27.51 -30.51
N ALA A 141 -23.07 -27.09 -30.46
CA ALA A 141 -24.30 -27.81 -30.08
C ALA A 141 -24.19 -29.18 -29.36
N GLY A 142 -24.78 -29.24 -28.15
CA GLY A 142 -25.19 -30.49 -27.53
C GLY A 142 -26.07 -30.25 -26.29
N ALA A 143 -27.38 -30.45 -26.43
CA ALA A 143 -28.30 -30.47 -25.29
C ALA A 143 -28.05 -31.73 -24.44
N GLY A 144 -27.78 -31.56 -23.14
CA GLY A 144 -27.61 -32.66 -22.19
C GLY A 144 -27.95 -32.23 -20.77
N ALA A 145 -29.10 -32.69 -20.28
CA ALA A 145 -29.62 -32.42 -18.95
C ALA A 145 -28.90 -33.28 -17.87
N GLY A 146 -28.54 -32.63 -16.76
CA GLY A 146 -27.97 -33.27 -15.58
C GLY A 146 -27.75 -32.27 -14.45
N ALA A 147 -28.85 -31.73 -13.90
CA ALA A 147 -28.83 -30.76 -12.82
C ALA A 147 -28.46 -31.41 -11.47
N GLY A 148 -27.26 -31.10 -10.97
CA GLY A 148 -26.98 -31.07 -9.52
C GLY A 148 -27.48 -29.74 -8.96
N ALA A 149 -28.19 -29.79 -7.83
CA ALA A 149 -28.98 -28.69 -7.30
C ALA A 149 -28.15 -27.44 -6.92
N GLY A 150 -28.49 -26.28 -7.48
CA GLY A 150 -28.30 -24.98 -6.84
C GLY A 150 -27.66 -23.87 -7.66
N ALA A 151 -26.75 -24.18 -8.60
CA ALA A 151 -26.05 -23.16 -9.38
C ALA A 151 -26.62 -23.09 -10.81
N GLY A 152 -27.08 -21.91 -11.25
CA GLY A 152 -27.33 -21.67 -12.67
C GLY A 152 -26.06 -21.90 -13.49
N PRO A 153 -26.17 -22.12 -14.82
CA PRO A 153 -24.98 -22.30 -15.66
C PRO A 153 -24.15 -21.01 -15.65
N ILE A 154 -22.97 -21.05 -15.03
CA ILE A 154 -21.99 -19.97 -15.09
C ILE A 154 -21.16 -20.15 -16.36
N THR A 155 -21.12 -19.11 -17.18
CA THR A 155 -20.19 -19.03 -18.31
C THR A 155 -18.95 -18.26 -17.85
N LEU A 156 -17.78 -18.87 -18.02
CA LEU A 156 -16.50 -18.21 -17.80
C LEU A 156 -15.99 -17.62 -19.11
N ASP A 157 -15.74 -16.31 -19.13
CA ASP A 157 -15.17 -15.59 -20.25
C ASP A 157 -13.71 -15.24 -19.93
N ASP A 158 -12.76 -15.92 -20.59
CA ASP A 158 -11.32 -15.88 -20.26
C ASP A 158 -10.97 -16.23 -18.79
N GLY A 159 -11.90 -16.88 -18.08
CA GLY A 159 -11.80 -17.23 -16.66
C GLY A 159 -12.47 -16.22 -15.72
N PHE A 160 -13.06 -15.15 -16.26
CA PHE A 160 -13.83 -14.17 -15.50
C PHE A 160 -15.32 -14.51 -15.51
N VAL A 161 -16.01 -14.11 -14.44
CA VAL A 161 -17.46 -14.18 -14.31
C VAL A 161 -18.02 -12.81 -13.97
N ASP A 162 -19.18 -12.46 -14.52
CA ASP A 162 -19.91 -11.24 -14.13
C ASP A 162 -20.40 -11.36 -12.68
N ILE A 163 -20.21 -10.33 -11.86
CA ILE A 163 -20.79 -10.27 -10.51
C ILE A 163 -22.23 -9.78 -10.61
N VAL A 164 -23.17 -10.72 -10.61
CA VAL A 164 -24.62 -10.47 -10.55
C VAL A 164 -25.25 -11.38 -9.49
N PRO A 165 -26.42 -11.03 -8.93
CA PRO A 165 -27.07 -11.83 -7.88
C PRO A 165 -27.22 -13.32 -8.22
N GLU A 166 -27.43 -13.64 -9.49
CA GLU A 166 -27.61 -15.00 -10.00
C GLU A 166 -26.32 -15.84 -9.91
N HIS A 167 -25.15 -15.21 -10.00
CA HIS A 167 -23.85 -15.90 -9.94
C HIS A 167 -23.29 -16.00 -8.51
N LEU A 168 -23.79 -15.20 -7.58
CA LEU A 168 -23.29 -15.18 -6.19
C LEU A 168 -23.28 -16.56 -5.50
N PRO A 169 -24.33 -17.41 -5.59
CA PRO A 169 -24.33 -18.70 -4.90
C PRO A 169 -23.15 -19.59 -5.31
N ALA A 170 -22.80 -19.58 -6.60
CA ALA A 170 -21.70 -20.38 -7.11
C ALA A 170 -20.33 -19.75 -6.85
N ILE A 171 -20.22 -18.42 -6.84
CA ILE A 171 -19.01 -17.74 -6.38
C ILE A 171 -18.76 -18.08 -4.91
N TYR A 172 -19.80 -18.06 -4.07
CA TYR A 172 -19.69 -18.41 -2.66
C TYR A 172 -19.31 -19.87 -2.45
N ASP A 173 -19.95 -20.78 -3.20
CA ASP A 173 -19.60 -22.20 -3.19
C ASP A 173 -18.12 -22.41 -3.57
N ALA A 174 -17.65 -21.75 -4.62
CA ALA A 174 -16.25 -21.87 -5.02
C ALA A 174 -15.28 -21.30 -3.97
N LEU A 175 -15.63 -20.18 -3.32
CA LEU A 175 -14.84 -19.60 -2.22
C LEU A 175 -14.81 -20.49 -0.98
N ASP A 176 -15.95 -21.07 -0.58
CA ASP A 176 -16.06 -21.94 0.60
C ASP A 176 -15.20 -23.19 0.50
N HIS A 177 -14.94 -23.64 -0.71
CA HIS A 177 -14.13 -24.81 -0.95
C HIS A 177 -12.68 -24.47 -1.34
N ILE A 178 -12.17 -23.31 -0.95
CA ILE A 178 -10.72 -23.09 -0.98
C ILE A 178 -10.14 -23.78 0.26
N ASP A 179 -9.28 -24.76 0.03
CA ASP A 179 -8.53 -25.44 1.08
C ASP A 179 -7.10 -24.94 1.11
N ALA A 180 -6.63 -24.59 2.31
CA ALA A 180 -5.25 -24.19 2.53
C ALA A 180 -4.33 -25.42 2.56
N TRP A 181 -3.37 -25.46 1.65
CA TRP A 181 -2.36 -26.52 1.55
C TRP A 181 -1.13 -26.09 0.73
N GLY A 182 0.03 -26.58 1.14
CA GLY A 182 1.27 -26.51 0.37
C GLY A 182 2.11 -25.27 0.66
N LEU A 183 2.93 -24.91 -0.32
CA LEU A 183 3.89 -23.80 -0.27
C LEU A 183 3.34 -22.52 -0.92
N THR A 184 4.09 -21.42 -0.78
CA THR A 184 3.82 -20.11 -1.39
C THR A 184 4.73 -19.90 -2.61
N ASN A 185 4.18 -19.99 -3.82
CA ASN A 185 4.91 -19.78 -5.08
C ASN A 185 4.48 -18.50 -5.81
N LEU A 186 5.05 -17.37 -5.37
CA LEU A 186 4.74 -16.05 -5.95
C LEU A 186 5.17 -15.92 -7.42
N GLU A 187 6.27 -16.56 -7.84
CA GLU A 187 6.71 -16.52 -9.24
C GLU A 187 5.65 -17.08 -10.19
N LYS A 188 5.09 -18.25 -9.87
CA LYS A 188 4.03 -18.85 -10.68
C LYS A 188 2.76 -17.99 -10.67
N SER A 189 2.39 -17.42 -9.51
CA SER A 189 1.27 -16.47 -9.41
C SER A 189 1.45 -15.33 -10.40
N PHE A 190 2.57 -14.60 -10.33
CA PHE A 190 2.80 -13.43 -11.17
C PHE A 190 2.90 -13.76 -12.66
N LYS A 191 3.54 -14.88 -13.04
CA LYS A 191 3.55 -15.33 -14.44
C LYS A 191 2.14 -15.58 -14.97
N TYR A 192 1.32 -16.29 -14.20
CA TYR A 192 -0.05 -16.59 -14.60
C TYR A 192 -0.89 -15.33 -14.69
N VAL A 193 -0.79 -14.45 -13.69
CA VAL A 193 -1.46 -13.15 -13.64
C VAL A 193 -1.09 -12.31 -14.86
N HIS A 194 0.21 -12.16 -15.16
CA HIS A 194 0.70 -11.40 -16.30
C HIS A 194 0.09 -11.90 -17.61
N THR A 195 0.21 -13.20 -17.91
CA THR A 195 -0.38 -13.79 -19.12
C THR A 195 -1.90 -13.63 -19.17
N LYS A 196 -2.59 -13.77 -18.03
CA LYS A 196 -4.05 -13.64 -17.98
C LYS A 196 -4.53 -12.22 -18.19
N MET A 197 -3.89 -11.24 -17.57
CA MET A 197 -4.22 -9.84 -17.75
C MET A 197 -3.97 -9.41 -19.20
N GLU A 198 -2.84 -9.81 -19.80
CA GLU A 198 -2.55 -9.55 -21.21
C GLU A 198 -3.61 -10.16 -22.14
N THR A 199 -3.95 -11.44 -21.93
CA THR A 199 -4.95 -12.14 -22.74
C THR A 199 -6.32 -11.46 -22.62
N TYR A 200 -6.72 -11.12 -21.39
CA TYR A 200 -8.01 -10.49 -21.14
C TYR A 200 -8.11 -9.09 -21.76
N ARG A 201 -7.05 -8.27 -21.68
CA ARG A 201 -7.01 -6.95 -22.33
C ARG A 201 -7.11 -7.07 -23.85
N ALA A 202 -6.46 -8.08 -24.42
CA ALA A 202 -6.51 -8.31 -25.87
C ALA A 202 -7.93 -8.66 -26.34
N SER A 203 -8.69 -9.43 -25.56
CA SER A 203 -10.10 -9.75 -25.85
C SER A 203 -11.07 -8.63 -25.45
N HIS A 204 -10.71 -7.78 -24.47
CA HIS A 204 -11.55 -6.74 -23.89
C HIS A 204 -10.83 -5.37 -23.78
N PRO A 205 -10.49 -4.71 -24.91
CA PRO A 205 -9.65 -3.50 -24.91
C PRO A 205 -10.29 -2.26 -24.26
N GLY A 206 -11.59 -2.30 -23.98
CA GLY A 206 -12.32 -1.22 -23.27
C GLY A 206 -12.51 -1.47 -21.77
N HIS A 207 -12.02 -2.58 -21.24
CA HIS A 207 -12.19 -2.92 -19.82
C HIS A 207 -11.00 -2.41 -19.01
N ARG A 208 -11.28 -1.87 -17.83
CA ARG A 208 -10.24 -1.62 -16.81
C ARG A 208 -9.90 -2.94 -16.13
N VAL A 209 -8.62 -3.27 -16.02
CA VAL A 209 -8.17 -4.53 -15.42
C VAL A 209 -7.30 -4.23 -14.21
N VAL A 210 -7.65 -4.79 -13.05
CA VAL A 210 -6.97 -4.56 -11.78
C VAL A 210 -6.58 -5.90 -11.18
N HIS A 211 -5.37 -5.99 -10.64
CA HIS A 211 -4.88 -7.18 -9.94
C HIS A 211 -4.76 -6.90 -8.44
N ILE A 212 -5.35 -7.79 -7.63
CA ILE A 212 -5.21 -7.81 -6.17
C ILE A 212 -4.50 -9.10 -5.78
N GLN A 213 -3.31 -8.99 -5.20
CA GLN A 213 -2.52 -10.11 -4.70
C GLN A 213 -2.65 -10.17 -3.17
N MET A 214 -3.09 -11.29 -2.61
CA MET A 214 -3.16 -11.51 -1.15
C MET A 214 -2.24 -12.67 -0.76
N THR A 215 -1.39 -12.49 0.26
CA THR A 215 -0.51 -13.54 0.80
C THR A 215 -0.15 -13.28 2.26
N ASP A 216 0.01 -14.35 3.03
CA ASP A 216 0.35 -14.30 4.45
C ASP A 216 1.80 -14.72 4.76
N GLY A 217 2.60 -15.05 3.74
CA GLY A 217 3.92 -15.66 3.94
C GLY A 217 4.99 -15.23 2.94
N GLU A 218 6.22 -15.69 3.17
CA GLU A 218 7.35 -15.51 2.25
C GLU A 218 7.29 -16.48 1.07
N ALA A 219 7.89 -16.11 -0.07
CA ALA A 219 8.05 -17.02 -1.20
C ALA A 219 8.88 -18.26 -0.80
N THR A 220 8.23 -19.40 -0.63
CA THR A 220 8.89 -20.66 -0.24
C THR A 220 9.27 -21.50 -1.45
N ALA A 221 8.63 -21.30 -2.61
CA ALA A 221 8.92 -21.97 -3.88
C ALA A 221 9.11 -20.97 -5.04
N GLY A 222 9.76 -21.44 -6.12
CA GLY A 222 10.09 -20.60 -7.28
C GLY A 222 11.17 -19.56 -7.00
N LYS A 223 11.22 -18.53 -7.83
CA LYS A 223 12.08 -17.36 -7.63
C LYS A 223 11.62 -16.55 -6.42
N LYS A 224 12.60 -16.10 -5.64
CA LYS A 224 12.38 -15.42 -4.35
C LYS A 224 12.92 -13.99 -4.32
N THR A 225 13.74 -13.62 -5.31
CA THR A 225 14.38 -12.31 -5.31
C THR A 225 13.44 -11.26 -5.90
N PRO A 226 13.28 -10.09 -5.25
CA PRO A 226 12.36 -9.05 -5.72
C PRO A 226 12.63 -8.60 -7.16
N GLY A 227 13.91 -8.46 -7.54
CA GLY A 227 14.30 -8.04 -8.89
C GLY A 227 13.88 -9.02 -10.00
N GLU A 228 13.84 -10.32 -9.71
CA GLU A 228 13.37 -11.29 -10.69
C GLU A 228 11.84 -11.38 -10.77
N LEU A 229 11.15 -11.15 -9.66
CA LEU A 229 9.68 -11.15 -9.61
C LEU A 229 9.10 -9.89 -10.26
N GLN A 230 9.81 -8.76 -10.16
CA GLN A 230 9.43 -7.50 -10.81
C GLN A 230 9.26 -7.63 -12.33
N ALA A 231 9.97 -8.56 -12.99
CA ALA A 231 9.87 -8.77 -14.43
C ALA A 231 8.47 -9.21 -14.90
N TRP A 232 7.62 -9.67 -13.98
CA TRP A 232 6.25 -10.13 -14.25
C TRP A 232 5.17 -9.17 -13.74
N VAL A 233 5.56 -8.01 -13.22
CA VAL A 233 4.65 -6.97 -12.73
C VAL A 233 4.75 -5.80 -13.69
N ASP A 234 3.71 -5.61 -14.50
CA ASP A 234 3.68 -4.56 -15.51
C ASP A 234 3.44 -3.19 -14.82
N PRO A 235 4.33 -2.20 -14.99
CA PRO A 235 4.13 -0.88 -14.39
C PRO A 235 2.95 -0.10 -14.98
N ALA A 236 2.42 -0.49 -16.15
CA ALA A 236 1.21 0.11 -16.73
C ALA A 236 -0.06 -0.37 -16.01
N ASP A 237 0.03 -1.45 -15.24
CA ASP A 237 -1.10 -2.09 -14.61
C ASP A 237 -1.29 -1.66 -13.16
N GLN A 238 -2.55 -1.60 -12.74
CA GLN A 238 -2.89 -1.40 -11.35
C GLN A 238 -2.72 -2.70 -10.57
N HIS A 239 -1.76 -2.70 -9.65
CA HIS A 239 -1.42 -3.83 -8.79
C HIS A 239 -1.55 -3.45 -7.32
N ILE A 240 -2.44 -4.13 -6.60
CA ILE A 240 -2.65 -3.95 -5.16
C ILE A 240 -2.13 -5.19 -4.43
N PHE A 241 -1.03 -5.05 -3.70
CA PHE A 241 -0.39 -6.11 -2.93
C PHE A 241 -0.84 -6.01 -1.47
N VAL A 242 -1.55 -7.02 -1.00
CA VAL A 242 -2.09 -7.11 0.35
C VAL A 242 -1.33 -8.15 1.14
N GLY A 243 -0.59 -7.70 2.15
CA GLY A 243 -0.01 -8.54 3.18
C GLY A 243 -1.03 -8.92 4.25
N VAL A 244 -1.16 -10.21 4.53
CA VAL A 244 -2.15 -10.76 5.45
C VAL A 244 -1.45 -11.24 6.72
N GLY A 245 -1.76 -10.64 7.87
CA GLY A 245 -1.15 -11.02 9.14
C GLY A 245 0.34 -10.67 9.25
N ASP A 246 0.94 -11.01 10.39
CA ASP A 246 2.27 -10.52 10.78
C ASP A 246 3.46 -11.29 10.16
N ASP A 247 3.22 -12.28 9.29
CA ASP A 247 4.25 -13.20 8.78
C ASP A 247 4.56 -13.04 7.28
N HIS A 248 3.83 -12.15 6.58
CA HIS A 248 4.00 -11.94 5.15
C HIS A 248 5.31 -11.20 4.80
N ASP A 249 5.81 -11.40 3.57
CA ASP A 249 7.01 -10.69 3.11
C ASP A 249 6.73 -9.23 2.72
N SER A 250 6.65 -8.37 3.73
CA SER A 250 6.42 -6.92 3.53
C SER A 250 7.49 -6.25 2.66
N MET A 251 8.74 -6.72 2.64
CA MET A 251 9.79 -6.12 1.81
C MET A 251 9.58 -6.42 0.35
N LEU A 252 9.27 -7.67 0.02
CA LEU A 252 8.97 -8.05 -1.35
C LEU A 252 7.75 -7.30 -1.88
N LEU A 253 6.63 -7.35 -1.15
CA LEU A 253 5.39 -6.71 -1.60
C LEU A 253 5.54 -5.20 -1.75
N ASN A 254 6.21 -4.55 -0.80
CA ASN A 254 6.46 -3.12 -0.88
C ASN A 254 7.45 -2.75 -2.00
N TYR A 255 8.49 -3.56 -2.23
CA TYR A 255 9.40 -3.38 -3.37
C TYR A 255 8.67 -3.44 -4.71
N LEU A 256 7.75 -4.40 -4.88
CA LEU A 256 6.96 -4.54 -6.12
C LEU A 256 6.00 -3.35 -6.30
N ALA A 257 5.36 -2.90 -5.22
CA ALA A 257 4.47 -1.75 -5.25
C ALA A 257 5.20 -0.44 -5.62
N ASP A 258 6.36 -0.17 -5.01
CA ASP A 258 7.09 1.10 -5.19
C ASP A 258 7.69 1.28 -6.60
N ARG A 259 7.76 0.20 -7.40
CA ARG A 259 8.28 0.22 -8.78
C ARG A 259 7.21 0.41 -9.85
N SER A 260 5.93 0.42 -9.48
CA SER A 260 4.82 0.75 -10.37
C SER A 260 4.16 2.05 -9.90
N PRO A 261 3.90 3.03 -10.79
CA PRO A 261 3.17 4.24 -10.42
C PRO A 261 1.76 3.96 -9.87
N LEU A 262 1.13 2.89 -10.36
CA LEU A 262 -0.19 2.41 -9.92
C LEU A 262 -0.09 1.25 -8.92
N GLY A 263 1.11 0.99 -8.41
CA GLY A 263 1.38 -0.02 -7.40
C GLY A 263 0.99 0.45 -5.99
N GLU A 264 0.33 -0.42 -5.25
CA GLU A 264 -0.13 -0.15 -3.90
C GLU A 264 0.19 -1.32 -2.97
N TYR A 265 0.70 -1.01 -1.77
CA TYR A 265 0.91 -1.98 -0.71
C TYR A 265 -0.07 -1.72 0.43
N ARG A 266 -0.80 -2.75 0.84
CA ARG A 266 -1.75 -2.73 1.96
C ARG A 266 -1.37 -3.83 2.96
N PHE A 267 -1.59 -3.57 4.23
CA PHE A 267 -1.32 -4.53 5.29
C PHE A 267 -2.55 -4.72 6.18
N MET A 268 -3.00 -5.96 6.29
CA MET A 268 -4.05 -6.42 7.19
C MET A 268 -3.42 -6.98 8.49
N ASP A 269 -3.24 -6.14 9.51
CA ASP A 269 -2.78 -6.58 10.84
C ASP A 269 -3.89 -7.24 11.66
N GLN A 270 -5.13 -6.73 11.52
CA GLN A 270 -6.32 -7.23 12.19
C GLN A 270 -7.29 -7.81 11.16
N LEU A 271 -7.33 -9.15 11.06
CA LEU A 271 -8.11 -9.83 10.03
C LEU A 271 -9.62 -9.69 10.25
N GLU A 272 -10.04 -9.45 11.49
CA GLU A 272 -11.42 -9.12 11.83
C GLU A 272 -11.86 -7.77 11.22
N LYS A 273 -10.89 -6.90 10.87
CA LYS A 273 -11.10 -5.61 10.21
C LYS A 273 -10.75 -5.63 8.71
N SER A 274 -10.45 -6.78 8.13
CA SER A 274 -10.07 -6.90 6.71
C SER A 274 -11.12 -6.32 5.74
N GLY A 275 -12.40 -6.33 6.12
CA GLY A 275 -13.47 -5.70 5.36
C GLY A 275 -13.31 -4.18 5.17
N TRP A 276 -12.63 -3.50 6.09
CA TRP A 276 -12.37 -2.06 6.02
C TRP A 276 -11.40 -1.74 4.89
N ILE A 277 -10.28 -2.46 4.83
CA ILE A 277 -9.29 -2.30 3.75
C ILE A 277 -9.94 -2.63 2.39
N CYS A 278 -10.68 -3.74 2.32
CA CYS A 278 -11.36 -4.13 1.09
C CYS A 278 -12.44 -3.13 0.65
N GLY A 279 -13.15 -2.49 1.58
CA GLY A 279 -14.13 -1.45 1.26
C GLY A 279 -13.49 -0.17 0.74
N GLU A 280 -12.35 0.26 1.29
CA GLU A 280 -11.59 1.39 0.75
C GLU A 280 -11.06 1.08 -0.67
N ILE A 281 -10.48 -0.10 -0.87
CA ILE A 281 -10.03 -0.57 -2.19
C ILE A 281 -11.22 -0.55 -3.17
N LEU A 282 -12.35 -1.15 -2.80
CA LEU A 282 -13.52 -1.23 -3.66
C LEU A 282 -14.04 0.17 -4.04
N TYR A 283 -14.10 1.11 -3.09
CA TYR A 283 -14.50 2.48 -3.36
C TYR A 283 -13.61 3.13 -4.43
N ASN A 284 -12.30 3.00 -4.29
CA ASN A 284 -11.34 3.57 -5.25
C ASN A 284 -11.48 2.95 -6.65
N LEU A 285 -11.86 1.68 -6.74
CA LEU A 285 -12.06 1.01 -8.03
C LEU A 285 -13.37 1.41 -8.72
N LEU A 286 -14.46 1.60 -7.96
CA LEU A 286 -15.79 1.93 -8.47
C LEU A 286 -15.97 3.41 -8.82
N TYR A 287 -15.27 4.31 -8.12
CA TYR A 287 -15.40 5.76 -8.29
C TYR A 287 -14.09 6.44 -8.76
N PRO A 288 -13.42 5.94 -9.81
CA PRO A 288 -12.14 6.48 -10.24
C PRO A 288 -12.26 7.92 -10.76
N PHE A 289 -11.23 8.72 -10.49
CA PHE A 289 -11.03 10.03 -11.09
C PHE A 289 -9.63 10.10 -11.75
N PRO A 290 -9.53 10.53 -13.02
CA PRO A 290 -10.63 10.75 -13.98
C PRO A 290 -11.42 9.46 -14.25
N ARG A 291 -12.60 9.53 -14.89
CA ARG A 291 -13.50 8.35 -15.04
C ARG A 291 -12.85 7.09 -15.64
N ASN A 292 -11.83 7.28 -16.48
CA ASN A 292 -11.08 6.21 -17.13
C ASN A 292 -9.87 5.71 -16.33
N ALA A 293 -9.65 6.24 -15.12
CA ALA A 293 -8.46 6.00 -14.30
C ALA A 293 -7.15 6.42 -15.01
N ASP A 294 -7.22 7.48 -15.83
CA ASP A 294 -6.05 8.03 -16.50
C ASP A 294 -5.04 8.54 -15.46
N ILE A 295 -3.75 8.27 -15.69
CA ILE A 295 -2.68 8.70 -14.79
C ILE A 295 -2.53 10.22 -14.85
N LEU A 296 -2.59 10.86 -13.69
CA LEU A 296 -2.41 12.29 -13.52
C LEU A 296 -1.01 12.62 -12.99
N HIS A 297 -0.50 13.77 -13.39
CA HIS A 297 0.80 14.29 -13.04
C HIS A 297 0.64 15.70 -12.46
N LEU A 298 1.29 15.96 -11.32
CA LEU A 298 1.51 17.32 -10.84
C LEU A 298 2.84 17.82 -11.40
N ARG A 299 2.83 18.93 -12.14
CA ARG A 299 4.03 19.59 -12.66
C ARG A 299 4.18 20.96 -12.02
N MET A 300 5.36 21.21 -11.48
CA MET A 300 5.67 22.44 -10.76
C MET A 300 6.17 23.52 -11.73
N THR A 301 5.91 24.80 -11.42
CA THR A 301 6.61 25.93 -12.04
C THR A 301 8.11 25.93 -11.71
N GLU A 302 8.89 26.72 -12.44
CA GLU A 302 10.32 26.88 -12.20
C GLU A 302 10.61 27.31 -10.75
N GLY A 303 11.63 26.69 -10.14
CA GLY A 303 12.04 26.92 -8.76
C GLY A 303 11.17 26.23 -7.70
N MET A 304 10.03 25.64 -8.07
CA MET A 304 9.18 24.92 -7.13
C MET A 304 9.40 23.41 -7.23
N ARG A 305 9.31 22.73 -6.08
CA ARG A 305 9.37 21.26 -6.01
C ARG A 305 8.26 20.71 -5.15
N VAL A 306 7.86 19.48 -5.46
CA VAL A 306 6.92 18.66 -4.69
C VAL A 306 7.67 17.49 -4.06
N TYR A 307 7.28 17.10 -2.85
CA TYR A 307 7.88 15.97 -2.17
C TYR A 307 7.27 14.63 -2.62
N ASP A 308 8.13 13.70 -3.05
CA ASP A 308 7.79 12.31 -3.31
C ASP A 308 8.16 11.44 -2.10
N TRP A 309 7.14 10.96 -1.38
CA TRP A 309 7.31 10.13 -0.19
C TRP A 309 7.85 8.72 -0.50
N ARG A 310 7.68 8.20 -1.72
CA ARG A 310 8.19 6.87 -2.10
C ARG A 310 9.70 6.87 -2.23
N THR A 311 10.24 7.95 -2.77
CA THR A 311 11.69 8.12 -3.01
C THR A 311 12.38 8.99 -1.97
N ASN A 312 11.62 9.65 -1.09
CA ASN A 312 12.10 10.58 -0.07
C ASN A 312 12.94 11.69 -0.71
N ALA A 313 12.42 12.25 -1.80
CA ALA A 313 13.08 13.25 -2.63
C ALA A 313 12.12 14.35 -3.09
N TRP A 314 12.66 15.53 -3.36
CA TRP A 314 11.92 16.67 -3.92
C TRP A 314 12.07 16.69 -5.45
N THR A 315 10.95 16.64 -6.16
CA THR A 315 10.89 16.53 -7.62
C THR A 315 10.14 17.70 -8.24
N THR A 316 10.29 17.91 -9.55
CA THR A 316 9.52 18.91 -10.31
C THR A 316 8.24 18.34 -10.91
N GLU A 317 8.09 17.01 -10.88
CA GLU A 317 6.93 16.28 -11.36
C GLU A 317 6.64 15.12 -10.41
N LEU A 318 5.36 14.94 -10.07
CA LEU A 318 4.89 13.83 -9.24
C LEU A 318 3.74 13.12 -9.94
N VAL A 319 3.87 11.81 -10.10
CA VAL A 319 2.79 10.96 -10.60
C VAL A 319 1.80 10.69 -9.46
N LEU A 320 0.53 11.01 -9.67
CA LEU A 320 -0.51 10.79 -8.70
C LEU A 320 -0.95 9.31 -8.71
N PRO A 321 -1.30 8.75 -7.53
CA PRO A 321 -1.98 7.46 -7.48
C PRO A 321 -3.38 7.58 -8.11
N LEU A 322 -4.06 6.45 -8.30
CA LEU A 322 -5.48 6.46 -8.66
C LEU A 322 -6.27 7.26 -7.63
N LEU A 323 -6.92 8.33 -8.08
CA LEU A 323 -7.81 9.14 -7.27
C LEU A 323 -9.24 8.60 -7.36
N ALA A 324 -10.03 8.87 -6.32
CA ALA A 324 -11.45 8.56 -6.30
C ALA A 324 -12.27 9.80 -5.96
N GLY A 325 -13.57 9.76 -6.26
CA GLY A 325 -14.49 10.86 -5.95
C GLY A 325 -14.49 11.25 -4.47
N LYS A 326 -14.75 12.53 -4.19
CA LYS A 326 -14.82 13.09 -2.82
C LYS A 326 -13.56 12.86 -1.97
N MET A 327 -12.41 12.65 -2.60
CA MET A 327 -11.14 12.54 -1.90
C MET A 327 -10.46 13.91 -1.83
N GLU A 328 -9.86 14.18 -0.68
CA GLU A 328 -8.92 15.29 -0.50
C GLU A 328 -7.50 14.73 -0.45
N LYS A 329 -6.53 15.47 -1.01
CA LYS A 329 -5.11 15.11 -1.00
C LYS A 329 -4.23 16.33 -0.78
N ASP A 330 -3.36 16.23 0.22
CA ASP A 330 -2.34 17.24 0.48
C ASP A 330 -0.94 16.78 0.08
N TYR A 331 -0.27 17.57 -0.76
CA TYR A 331 1.15 17.37 -1.10
C TYR A 331 1.98 18.53 -0.61
N HIS A 332 3.21 18.24 -0.18
CA HIS A 332 4.12 19.24 0.34
C HIS A 332 4.97 19.83 -0.77
N LEU A 333 5.14 21.15 -0.71
CA LEU A 333 5.89 21.95 -1.67
C LEU A 333 7.05 22.67 -0.98
N CYS A 334 8.09 22.94 -1.75
CA CYS A 334 9.10 23.90 -1.37
C CYS A 334 9.47 24.82 -2.54
N MET A 335 9.84 26.05 -2.21
CA MET A 335 10.27 27.05 -3.20
C MET A 335 11.77 27.34 -3.05
N GLU A 336 12.53 27.19 -4.14
CA GLU A 336 13.92 27.58 -4.29
C GLU A 336 14.01 28.99 -4.87
N THR A 337 14.47 29.95 -4.07
CA THR A 337 14.57 31.35 -4.51
C THR A 337 16.01 31.81 -4.71
N GLY A 338 16.95 30.88 -4.92
CA GLY A 338 18.33 31.20 -5.32
C GLY A 338 19.11 32.11 -4.36
N GLY A 339 18.71 32.19 -3.08
CA GLY A 339 19.34 33.08 -2.10
C GLY A 339 19.00 34.57 -2.26
N VAL A 340 17.95 34.90 -3.03
CA VAL A 340 17.50 36.28 -3.25
C VAL A 340 16.63 36.74 -2.07
N ASP A 341 16.70 38.04 -1.74
CA ASP A 341 16.01 38.71 -0.64
C ASP A 341 14.51 38.35 -0.53
N GLY A 342 13.95 38.39 0.69
CA GLY A 342 12.60 37.90 1.01
C GLY A 342 11.44 38.49 0.19
N GLU A 343 11.56 39.69 -0.38
CA GLU A 343 10.56 40.28 -1.27
C GLU A 343 10.48 39.55 -2.63
N ALA A 344 11.62 39.14 -3.20
CA ALA A 344 11.64 38.39 -4.46
C ALA A 344 11.07 36.98 -4.27
N ALA A 345 11.33 36.37 -3.12
CA ALA A 345 10.76 35.09 -2.74
C ALA A 345 9.23 35.15 -2.62
N ALA A 346 8.70 36.21 -2.00
CA ALA A 346 7.26 36.42 -1.89
C ALA A 346 6.60 36.67 -3.26
N SER A 347 7.28 37.39 -4.17
CA SER A 347 6.79 37.59 -5.54
C SER A 347 6.75 36.28 -6.33
N ALA A 348 7.80 35.46 -6.24
CA ALA A 348 7.85 34.15 -6.91
C ALA A 348 6.78 33.19 -6.36
N ALA A 349 6.56 33.20 -5.04
CA ALA A 349 5.51 32.41 -4.40
C ALA A 349 4.09 32.84 -4.83
N ALA A 350 3.86 34.12 -5.11
CA ALA A 350 2.59 34.64 -5.60
C ALA A 350 2.31 34.26 -7.07
N GLU A 351 3.36 34.10 -7.89
CA GLU A 351 3.25 33.64 -9.28
C GLU A 351 3.32 32.10 -9.41
N ALA A 352 3.53 31.38 -8.30
CA ALA A 352 3.65 29.94 -8.29
C ALA A 352 2.35 29.28 -8.74
N ALA A 353 2.50 28.25 -9.58
CA ALA A 353 1.39 27.45 -10.07
C ALA A 353 1.75 25.97 -10.11
N VAL A 354 0.75 25.12 -9.89
CA VAL A 354 0.84 23.67 -10.11
C VAL A 354 -0.03 23.32 -11.31
N TYR A 355 0.55 22.68 -12.30
CA TYR A 355 -0.16 22.19 -13.47
C TYR A 355 -0.55 20.72 -13.24
N ILE A 356 -1.84 20.42 -13.38
CA ILE A 356 -2.34 19.04 -13.37
C ILE A 356 -2.45 18.60 -14.82
N CYS A 357 -1.70 17.56 -15.20
CA CYS A 357 -1.64 17.05 -16.55
C CYS A 357 -1.99 15.56 -16.59
N ASN A 358 -2.55 15.10 -17.71
CA ASN A 358 -2.59 13.68 -18.04
C ASN A 358 -1.19 13.17 -18.43
N ALA A 359 -1.01 11.85 -18.47
CA ALA A 359 0.24 11.22 -18.88
C ALA A 359 0.73 11.62 -20.29
N ASP A 360 -0.18 11.98 -21.21
CA ASP A 360 0.14 12.49 -22.54
C ASP A 360 0.60 13.96 -22.55
N GLY A 361 0.59 14.63 -21.40
CA GLY A 361 0.93 16.03 -21.23
C GLY A 361 -0.25 17.00 -21.45
N THR A 362 -1.45 16.50 -21.73
CA THR A 362 -2.64 17.34 -21.85
C THR A 362 -2.95 18.00 -20.51
N LEU A 363 -3.11 19.32 -20.51
CA LEU A 363 -3.44 20.10 -19.33
C LEU A 363 -4.89 19.84 -18.89
N VAL A 364 -5.08 19.44 -17.64
CA VAL A 364 -6.37 19.22 -17.00
C VAL A 364 -6.79 20.44 -16.19
N ASN A 365 -5.91 20.95 -15.32
CA ASN A 365 -6.17 22.16 -14.54
C ASN A 365 -4.87 22.87 -14.12
N ILE A 366 -4.99 24.12 -13.66
CA ILE A 366 -3.91 24.92 -13.07
C ILE A 366 -4.36 25.36 -11.68
N LEU A 367 -3.56 25.07 -10.67
CA LEU A 367 -3.77 25.53 -9.31
C LEU A 367 -2.83 26.69 -9.01
N THR A 368 -3.35 27.71 -8.34
CA THR A 368 -2.61 28.93 -7.98
C THR A 368 -2.61 29.15 -6.48
N ALA A 369 -1.67 29.95 -5.99
CA ALA A 369 -1.63 30.33 -4.59
C ALA A 369 -2.85 31.17 -4.19
N LEU A 370 -3.39 30.90 -3.00
CA LEU A 370 -4.39 31.76 -2.41
C LEU A 370 -3.80 33.14 -2.08
N PRO A 371 -4.57 34.23 -2.25
CA PRO A 371 -4.17 35.52 -1.74
C PRO A 371 -4.06 35.46 -0.21
N PRO A 372 -3.11 36.18 0.41
CA PRO A 372 -2.96 36.18 1.85
C PRO A 372 -4.23 36.71 2.52
N LEU A 373 -4.63 36.06 3.60
CA LEU A 373 -5.72 36.52 4.45
C LEU A 373 -5.34 37.85 5.10
N VAL A 374 -6.29 38.77 5.17
CA VAL A 374 -6.10 40.10 5.78
C VAL A 374 -7.16 40.30 6.83
N ASP A 375 -6.75 40.65 8.04
CA ASP A 375 -7.66 40.99 9.13
C ASP A 375 -8.42 42.27 8.77
N VAL A 376 -9.75 42.19 8.78
CA VAL A 376 -10.63 43.28 8.30
C VAL A 376 -10.55 44.51 9.21
N VAL A 377 -10.15 44.36 10.47
CA VAL A 377 -10.13 45.43 11.47
C VAL A 377 -8.79 46.16 11.46
N THR A 378 -7.70 45.41 11.45
CA THR A 378 -6.32 45.93 11.53
C THR A 378 -5.73 46.20 10.15
N GLY A 379 -6.21 45.53 9.10
CA GLY A 379 -5.63 45.57 7.76
C GLY A 379 -4.30 44.83 7.64
N GLU A 380 -3.89 44.11 8.67
CA GLU A 380 -2.65 43.32 8.69
C GLU A 380 -2.87 41.93 8.08
N ARG A 381 -1.79 41.36 7.52
CA ARG A 381 -1.84 40.00 6.98
C ARG A 381 -1.93 38.99 8.13
N VAL A 382 -2.88 38.07 8.04
CA VAL A 382 -2.96 36.94 8.95
C VAL A 382 -1.90 35.92 8.49
N PRO A 383 -0.95 35.53 9.36
CA PRO A 383 0.04 34.52 9.03
C PRO A 383 -0.64 33.16 8.73
N THR A 384 -0.19 32.49 7.69
CA THR A 384 -0.59 31.11 7.38
C THR A 384 0.35 30.16 8.11
N ASP A 385 -0.20 29.41 9.07
CA ASP A 385 0.53 28.40 9.83
C ASP A 385 0.33 26.99 9.24
N LEU A 386 1.38 26.48 8.59
CA LEU A 386 1.46 25.12 8.05
C LEU A 386 2.31 24.17 8.94
N THR A 387 2.52 24.49 10.21
CA THR A 387 3.39 23.72 11.11
C THR A 387 2.97 22.24 11.21
N LYS A 388 1.67 21.95 11.23
CA LYS A 388 1.17 20.55 11.23
C LYS A 388 1.64 19.76 10.01
N TYR A 389 1.67 20.38 8.83
CA TYR A 389 2.13 19.75 7.59
C TYR A 389 3.66 19.61 7.54
N LEU A 390 4.40 20.54 8.14
CA LEU A 390 5.85 20.37 8.36
C LEU A 390 6.16 19.17 9.28
N LEU A 391 5.39 19.00 10.35
CA LEU A 391 5.51 17.84 11.23
C LEU A 391 5.13 16.54 10.50
N ARG A 392 4.11 16.56 9.64
CA ARG A 392 3.80 15.44 8.73
C ARG A 392 4.96 15.13 7.78
N GLN A 393 5.58 16.14 7.17
CA GLN A 393 6.75 15.98 6.30
C GLN A 393 7.90 15.31 7.05
N ARG A 394 8.20 15.76 8.26
CA ARG A 394 9.27 15.16 9.09
C ARG A 394 8.94 13.74 9.54
N THR A 395 7.66 13.46 9.80
CA THR A 395 7.18 12.10 10.06
C THR A 395 7.48 11.20 8.88
N GLN A 396 7.11 11.59 7.66
CA GLN A 396 7.42 10.84 6.43
C GLN A 396 8.92 10.55 6.26
N GLU A 397 9.78 11.56 6.43
CA GLU A 397 11.23 11.38 6.32
C GLU A 397 11.79 10.42 7.38
N CYS A 398 11.26 10.48 8.62
CA CYS A 398 11.69 9.62 9.70
C CYS A 398 11.27 8.16 9.43
N LEU A 399 10.02 7.94 9.00
CA LEU A 399 9.52 6.62 8.61
C LEU A 399 10.32 6.04 7.45
N TYR A 400 10.64 6.83 6.43
CA TYR A 400 11.46 6.38 5.30
C TYR A 400 12.85 5.93 5.73
N ARG A 401 13.48 6.67 6.64
CA ARG A 401 14.80 6.30 7.17
C ARG A 401 14.75 5.01 7.99
N VAL A 402 13.70 4.82 8.79
CA VAL A 402 13.49 3.57 9.53
C VAL A 402 13.28 2.42 8.55
N LYS A 403 12.40 2.58 7.55
CA LYS A 403 12.17 1.59 6.49
C LYS A 403 13.48 1.19 5.82
N THR A 404 14.29 2.17 5.42
CA THR A 404 15.60 1.96 4.77
C THR A 404 16.57 1.20 5.67
N TYR A 405 16.61 1.52 6.96
CA TYR A 405 17.41 0.80 7.94
C TYR A 405 16.95 -0.66 8.09
N GLU A 406 15.65 -0.90 8.22
CA GLU A 406 15.08 -2.25 8.36
C GLU A 406 15.37 -3.13 7.14
N THR A 407 15.22 -2.57 5.93
CA THR A 407 15.59 -3.25 4.68
C THR A 407 17.08 -3.61 4.69
N ALA A 408 17.95 -2.65 5.02
CA ALA A 408 19.41 -2.85 5.02
C ALA A 408 19.90 -3.85 6.09
N VAL A 409 19.18 -4.00 7.21
CA VAL A 409 19.54 -4.95 8.28
C VAL A 409 19.17 -6.38 7.91
N ARG A 410 18.01 -6.62 7.30
CA ARG A 410 17.61 -7.97 6.86
C ARG A 410 18.49 -8.50 5.73
N ASP A 411 18.99 -7.62 4.86
CA ASP A 411 19.91 -7.97 3.77
C ASP A 411 21.33 -8.33 4.22
N ARG A 412 21.69 -8.15 5.50
CA ARG A 412 23.00 -8.59 5.99
C ARG A 412 23.04 -10.12 6.02
N PRO A 413 24.07 -10.78 5.45
CA PRO A 413 24.22 -12.21 5.59
C PRO A 413 24.25 -12.56 7.07
N ARG A 414 23.40 -13.52 7.48
CA ARG A 414 23.30 -14.01 8.86
C ARG A 414 24.65 -14.58 9.29
N LEU A 415 25.60 -13.73 9.70
CA LEU A 415 26.84 -14.17 10.32
C LEU A 415 26.45 -14.85 11.63
N GLY A 416 26.73 -16.16 11.71
CA GLY A 416 26.21 -17.07 12.74
C GLY A 416 26.18 -16.45 14.13
N ARG A 417 24.97 -16.09 14.59
CA ARG A 417 24.75 -15.79 16.00
C ARG A 417 24.80 -17.11 16.75
N ARG A 418 25.86 -17.30 17.55
CA ARG A 418 25.84 -18.23 18.68
C ARG A 418 24.60 -17.93 19.52
N MET A 419 23.65 -18.85 19.51
CA MET A 419 22.53 -18.87 20.45
C MET A 419 23.09 -18.86 21.88
N GLY A 420 22.85 -17.77 22.60
CA GLY A 420 22.92 -17.75 24.06
C GLY A 420 21.73 -18.54 24.63
N PRO A 421 21.83 -19.10 25.85
CA PRO A 421 20.92 -20.13 26.32
C PRO A 421 19.51 -19.57 26.53
N ASN A 422 18.56 -20.18 25.83
CA ASN A 422 17.13 -19.95 25.98
C ASN A 422 16.68 -20.47 27.36
N ARG A 423 15.99 -19.65 28.15
CA ARG A 423 15.24 -20.11 29.33
C ARG A 423 13.81 -20.38 28.89
N GLY A 424 13.49 -21.68 28.83
CA GLY A 424 12.18 -22.34 28.95
C GLY A 424 10.95 -21.67 28.35
N ASP A 425 10.37 -22.29 27.32
CA ASP A 425 9.24 -23.18 27.57
C ASP A 425 9.15 -24.25 26.47
N ASP A 426 8.45 -25.33 26.79
CA ASP A 426 8.42 -26.63 26.13
C ASP A 426 7.61 -26.70 24.81
N GLY A 427 7.91 -27.72 24.00
CA GLY A 427 7.19 -27.98 22.75
C GLY A 427 8.02 -28.78 21.75
N THR A 428 7.86 -30.10 21.81
CA THR A 428 8.58 -31.14 21.05
C THR A 428 8.57 -30.95 19.53
N THR A 429 9.75 -30.95 18.90
CA THR A 429 9.93 -31.22 17.47
C THR A 429 10.49 -32.62 17.26
N GLU A 430 9.65 -33.55 16.76
CA GLU A 430 10.09 -34.84 16.24
C GLU A 430 10.56 -34.70 14.78
N GLY A 431 11.80 -35.13 14.55
CA GLY A 431 12.32 -35.83 13.37
C GLY A 431 11.92 -35.38 11.96
N ALA A 432 12.81 -34.66 11.29
CA ALA A 432 12.95 -34.75 9.83
C ALA A 432 14.19 -35.62 9.51
N THR A 433 13.95 -36.85 9.11
CA THR A 433 14.93 -37.75 8.49
C THR A 433 15.28 -37.23 7.09
N THR A 434 16.56 -36.91 6.86
CA THR A 434 17.09 -36.69 5.51
C THR A 434 17.39 -38.03 4.87
N GLU A 435 16.68 -38.38 3.80
CA GLU A 435 17.04 -39.49 2.92
C GLU A 435 18.20 -39.12 1.99
N ASP A 436 19.00 -40.14 1.74
CA ASP A 436 20.32 -40.15 1.12
C ASP A 436 20.34 -39.71 -0.35
N ALA A 437 21.35 -38.90 -0.70
CA ALA A 437 21.82 -38.75 -2.07
C ALA A 437 23.01 -39.69 -2.31
N THR A 438 22.78 -40.77 -3.04
CA THR A 438 23.82 -41.66 -3.56
C THR A 438 24.67 -40.95 -4.61
N THR A 439 26.00 -40.97 -4.46
CA THR A 439 26.94 -40.84 -5.57
C THR A 439 28.05 -41.88 -5.42
N GLU A 440 28.12 -42.80 -6.39
CA GLU A 440 29.23 -43.74 -6.55
C GLU A 440 30.45 -43.06 -7.20
N GLY A 441 31.65 -43.54 -6.86
CA GLY A 441 32.82 -43.43 -7.74
C GLY A 441 34.17 -43.17 -7.05
N ALA A 442 34.89 -44.25 -6.71
CA ALA A 442 36.22 -44.30 -6.09
C ALA A 442 37.34 -43.56 -6.87
N THR A 443 38.42 -43.10 -6.24
CA THR A 443 39.63 -43.93 -5.98
C THR A 443 40.58 -43.26 -4.98
N THR A 444 41.27 -44.13 -4.24
CA THR A 444 42.27 -43.94 -3.17
C THR A 444 43.66 -43.52 -3.69
N GLU A 445 44.42 -42.77 -2.88
CA GLU A 445 45.75 -43.20 -2.38
C GLU A 445 46.30 -42.27 -1.27
N ASP A 446 47.15 -42.86 -0.43
CA ASP A 446 47.61 -42.49 0.91
C ASP A 446 48.54 -41.27 1.02
N ALA A 447 48.62 -40.66 2.23
CA ALA A 447 49.86 -40.60 3.03
C ALA A 447 49.74 -39.76 4.33
N THR A 448 49.87 -40.48 5.46
CA THR A 448 50.65 -40.16 6.69
C THR A 448 50.45 -38.88 7.51
N THR A 449 50.11 -39.11 8.78
CA THR A 449 50.25 -38.24 9.96
C THR A 449 51.69 -37.89 10.32
N GLU A 450 51.93 -36.66 10.79
CA GLU A 450 52.77 -36.36 11.97
C GLU A 450 52.33 -35.03 12.62
N GLY A 451 52.34 -35.01 13.95
CA GLY A 451 51.93 -33.85 14.75
C GLY A 451 53.05 -32.87 15.03
N ALA A 452 52.69 -31.65 15.44
CA ALA A 452 53.55 -30.78 16.22
C ALA A 452 52.72 -29.77 17.01
N THR A 453 53.30 -29.39 18.14
CA THR A 453 52.76 -28.71 19.32
C THR A 453 52.52 -27.21 19.17
N THR A 454 51.72 -26.71 20.12
CA THR A 454 51.48 -25.32 20.53
C THR A 454 52.72 -24.43 20.63
N GLU A 455 52.62 -23.20 20.10
CA GLU A 455 53.01 -21.90 20.69
C GLU A 455 52.08 -20.84 20.02
N GLY A 456 51.44 -19.88 20.68
CA GLY A 456 51.95 -19.02 21.74
C GLY A 456 52.52 -17.72 21.15
N ALA A 457 51.71 -16.91 20.45
CA ALA A 457 52.13 -15.56 20.02
C ALA A 457 50.99 -14.54 20.17
N THR A 458 51.07 -13.77 21.25
CA THR A 458 50.46 -12.45 21.41
C THR A 458 51.35 -11.41 20.73
N THR A 459 50.77 -10.54 19.90
CA THR A 459 51.16 -9.12 19.67
C THR A 459 50.12 -8.54 18.69
N GLU A 460 49.25 -7.67 19.18
CA GLU A 460 49.32 -6.21 19.02
C GLU A 460 48.86 -5.69 17.66
N GLY A 461 47.81 -4.86 17.70
CA GLY A 461 47.68 -3.65 16.90
C GLY A 461 47.78 -3.77 15.39
N ALA A 462 46.67 -4.11 14.74
CA ALA A 462 46.40 -3.64 13.39
C ALA A 462 45.15 -2.76 13.44
N THR A 463 45.36 -1.47 13.70
CA THR A 463 44.42 -0.41 13.37
C THR A 463 44.26 -0.39 11.85
N THR A 464 43.11 -0.82 11.36
CA THR A 464 42.61 -0.38 10.05
C THR A 464 41.45 0.56 10.31
N GLU A 465 41.81 1.82 10.61
CA GLU A 465 41.01 2.95 10.16
C GLU A 465 41.04 2.98 8.62
N ASP A 466 40.01 3.59 8.05
CA ASP A 466 39.79 3.83 6.62
C ASP A 466 39.13 2.70 5.79
N ALA A 467 37.94 2.34 6.26
CA ALA A 467 36.79 2.21 5.37
C ALA A 467 35.62 2.98 5.97
N ILE A 468 35.60 4.31 5.81
CA ILE A 468 34.37 5.10 5.99
C ILE A 468 33.46 4.78 4.80
N ALA A 469 32.90 3.56 4.79
CA ALA A 469 31.60 3.37 4.19
C ALA A 469 30.66 4.27 4.97
N VAL A 470 29.93 5.16 4.30
CA VAL A 470 28.86 5.96 4.89
C VAL A 470 27.88 4.99 5.54
N ARG A 471 28.08 4.70 6.82
CA ARG A 471 27.24 3.79 7.60
C ARG A 471 25.95 4.57 7.80
N GLY A 472 24.85 4.06 7.26
CA GLY A 472 23.52 4.59 7.56
C GLY A 472 23.31 4.72 9.08
N PRO A 473 22.31 5.49 9.52
CA PRO A 473 22.08 5.76 10.94
C PRO A 473 22.00 4.44 11.73
N ASP A 474 22.63 4.40 12.90
CA ASP A 474 22.44 3.26 13.79
C ASP A 474 21.04 3.28 14.42
N ILE A 475 20.62 2.14 14.96
CA ILE A 475 19.28 1.98 15.55
C ILE A 475 19.05 2.95 16.73
N ALA A 476 20.10 3.26 17.49
CA ALA A 476 20.00 4.16 18.65
C ALA A 476 19.69 5.59 18.21
N THR A 477 20.32 6.03 17.12
CA THR A 477 20.06 7.33 16.48
C THR A 477 18.62 7.41 15.99
N LEU A 478 18.10 6.36 15.35
CA LEU A 478 16.71 6.32 14.89
C LEU A 478 15.72 6.36 16.06
N HIS A 479 15.95 5.61 17.14
CA HIS A 479 15.11 5.70 18.34
C HIS A 479 15.14 7.10 18.97
N ALA A 480 16.30 7.75 19.02
CA ALA A 480 16.44 9.10 19.55
C ALA A 480 15.68 10.13 18.70
N GLU A 481 15.75 10.00 17.38
CA GLU A 481 15.02 10.86 16.43
C GLU A 481 13.51 10.68 16.52
N LEU A 482 13.01 9.43 16.56
CA LEU A 482 11.59 9.14 16.76
C LEU A 482 11.10 9.70 18.10
N ALA A 483 11.86 9.52 19.18
CA ALA A 483 11.51 10.05 20.49
C ALA A 483 11.52 11.59 20.54
N GLN A 484 12.40 12.23 19.78
CA GLN A 484 12.40 13.68 19.63
C GLN A 484 11.16 14.16 18.87
N LEU A 485 10.89 13.57 17.71
CA LEU A 485 9.72 13.91 16.90
C LEU A 485 8.41 13.70 17.67
N TYR A 486 8.30 12.63 18.44
CA TYR A 486 7.13 12.37 19.28
C TYR A 486 6.86 13.49 20.29
N ARG A 487 7.92 14.01 20.96
CA ARG A 487 7.79 15.14 21.89
C ARG A 487 7.36 16.43 21.20
N GLU A 488 7.86 16.67 19.99
CA GLU A 488 7.48 17.84 19.19
C GLU A 488 6.02 17.77 18.74
N LEU A 489 5.55 16.58 18.33
CA LEU A 489 4.13 16.33 18.03
C LEU A 489 3.25 16.50 19.28
N GLU A 490 3.67 16.00 20.44
CA GLU A 490 2.94 16.14 21.70
C GLU A 490 2.75 17.63 22.07
N LEU A 491 3.82 18.41 22.00
CA LEU A 491 3.75 19.86 22.23
C LEU A 491 2.85 20.56 21.20
N SER A 492 2.95 20.19 19.92
CA SER A 492 2.09 20.73 18.87
C SER A 492 0.61 20.40 19.10
N LYS A 493 0.31 19.23 19.65
CA LYS A 493 -1.04 18.81 19.99
C LYS A 493 -1.62 19.60 21.16
N GLU A 494 -0.81 19.91 22.17
CA GLU A 494 -1.23 20.70 23.34
C GLU A 494 -1.61 22.14 22.98
N VAL A 495 -0.99 22.71 21.95
CA VAL A 495 -1.25 24.09 21.50
C VAL A 495 -2.28 24.18 20.37
N ALA A 496 -2.65 23.05 19.76
CA ALA A 496 -3.65 23.02 18.69
C ALA A 496 -5.01 23.51 19.19
N THR A 497 -5.64 24.40 18.42
CA THR A 497 -6.92 25.03 18.78
C THR A 497 -8.13 24.37 18.14
N GLU A 498 -7.92 23.61 17.06
CA GLU A 498 -8.97 22.93 16.31
C GLU A 498 -8.94 21.42 16.56
N ASP A 499 -10.12 20.81 16.80
CA ASP A 499 -10.24 19.37 17.05
C ASP A 499 -9.69 18.55 15.86
N ALA A 500 -9.90 19.02 14.62
CA ALA A 500 -9.37 18.38 13.42
C ALA A 500 -7.83 18.32 13.41
N ASP A 501 -7.16 19.36 13.94
CA ASP A 501 -5.70 19.41 14.04
C ASP A 501 -5.18 18.51 15.15
N VAL A 502 -5.91 18.45 16.27
CA VAL A 502 -5.64 17.52 17.36
C VAL A 502 -5.70 16.07 16.87
N ASP A 503 -6.72 15.73 16.09
CA ASP A 503 -6.90 14.39 15.51
C ASP A 503 -5.83 14.08 14.45
N PHE A 504 -5.52 15.04 13.58
CA PHE A 504 -4.46 14.90 12.58
C PHE A 504 -3.09 14.66 13.21
N ILE A 505 -2.72 15.46 14.22
CA ILE A 505 -1.47 15.29 14.96
C ILE A 505 -1.46 13.96 15.72
N GLN A 506 -2.61 13.52 16.26
CA GLN A 506 -2.72 12.22 16.92
C GLN A 506 -2.39 11.06 15.96
N VAL A 507 -2.84 11.11 14.70
CA VAL A 507 -2.48 10.10 13.68
C VAL A 507 -0.96 10.06 13.48
N LEU A 508 -0.30 11.21 13.36
CA LEU A 508 1.17 11.28 13.23
C LEU A 508 1.89 10.72 14.47
N MET A 509 1.39 11.01 15.67
CA MET A 509 1.92 10.44 16.91
C MET A 509 1.81 8.92 16.92
N ASP A 510 0.70 8.37 16.44
CA ASP A 510 0.50 6.92 16.35
C ASP A 510 1.45 6.28 15.33
N ASP A 511 1.69 6.93 14.19
CA ASP A 511 2.69 6.47 13.21
C ASP A 511 4.09 6.37 13.82
N VAL A 512 4.52 7.41 14.54
CA VAL A 512 5.81 7.45 15.23
C VAL A 512 5.87 6.39 16.32
N ARG A 513 4.81 6.24 17.12
CA ARG A 513 4.75 5.30 18.24
C ARG A 513 4.81 3.84 17.77
N VAL A 514 4.03 3.49 16.76
CA VAL A 514 4.01 2.13 16.18
C VAL A 514 5.38 1.79 15.57
N THR A 515 5.94 2.73 14.83
CA THR A 515 7.29 2.58 14.24
C THR A 515 8.35 2.41 15.32
N GLN A 516 8.32 3.23 16.37
CA GLN A 516 9.26 3.14 17.49
C GLN A 516 9.14 1.81 18.25
N GLY A 517 7.92 1.30 18.44
CA GLY A 517 7.67 0.03 19.13
C GLY A 517 8.08 -1.20 18.32
N THR A 518 8.12 -1.10 17.00
CA THR A 518 8.44 -2.22 16.09
C THR A 518 9.84 -2.14 15.51
N LEU A 519 10.53 -1.00 15.61
CA LEU A 519 11.92 -0.79 15.17
C LEU A 519 12.86 -1.84 15.80
N GLY A 520 13.64 -2.51 14.94
CA GLY A 520 14.58 -3.57 15.29
C GLY A 520 13.95 -4.94 15.54
N THR A 521 12.63 -5.06 15.39
CA THR A 521 11.91 -6.33 15.49
C THR A 521 11.69 -6.95 14.10
N PHE A 522 11.30 -8.22 14.06
CA PHE A 522 10.92 -8.88 12.79
C PHE A 522 9.78 -8.17 12.05
N ARG A 523 8.92 -7.45 12.77
CA ARG A 523 7.75 -6.73 12.23
C ARG A 523 8.05 -5.26 11.89
N GLY A 524 9.26 -4.77 12.16
CA GLY A 524 9.63 -3.35 12.01
C GLY A 524 9.40 -2.81 10.61
N HIS A 525 9.88 -3.52 9.59
CA HIS A 525 9.68 -3.13 8.19
C HIS A 525 8.19 -3.07 7.81
N MET A 526 7.41 -4.06 8.25
CA MET A 526 6.00 -4.23 7.88
C MET A 526 5.14 -3.06 8.36
N TYR A 527 5.19 -2.77 9.66
CA TYR A 527 4.43 -1.67 10.25
C TYR A 527 4.94 -0.32 9.76
N THR A 528 6.27 -0.12 9.70
CA THR A 528 6.82 1.16 9.21
C THR A 528 6.42 1.43 7.77
N SER A 529 6.55 0.44 6.88
CA SER A 529 6.18 0.59 5.48
C SER A 529 4.70 0.86 5.32
N SER A 530 3.85 0.16 6.08
CA SER A 530 2.41 0.40 6.02
C SER A 530 2.02 1.77 6.55
N ARG A 531 2.62 2.26 7.66
CA ARG A 531 2.40 3.63 8.15
C ARG A 531 2.86 4.68 7.14
N MET A 532 4.04 4.48 6.54
CA MET A 532 4.58 5.37 5.51
C MET A 532 3.68 5.44 4.27
N THR A 533 3.23 4.28 3.77
CA THR A 533 2.31 4.18 2.63
C THR A 533 0.95 4.78 2.95
N SER A 534 0.39 4.50 4.14
CA SER A 534 -0.88 5.09 4.61
C SER A 534 -0.81 6.61 4.68
N GLN A 535 0.26 7.17 5.27
CA GLN A 535 0.47 8.62 5.30
C GLN A 535 0.72 9.22 3.92
N GLY A 536 1.44 8.51 3.05
CA GLY A 536 1.88 9.03 1.74
C GLY A 536 0.74 9.06 0.74
N ASN A 537 -0.03 7.97 0.68
CA ASN A 537 -1.23 7.87 -0.12
C ASN A 537 -2.47 8.44 0.58
N GLN A 538 -2.38 8.83 1.85
CA GLN A 538 -3.50 9.36 2.66
C GLN A 538 -4.68 8.37 2.67
N HIS A 539 -4.40 7.14 3.12
CA HIS A 539 -5.37 6.06 3.22
C HIS A 539 -6.28 6.25 4.42
N SER A 540 -7.51 5.76 4.30
CA SER A 540 -8.46 5.73 5.42
C SER A 540 -8.04 4.69 6.46
N TYR A 541 -7.62 3.51 6.03
CA TYR A 541 -7.14 2.47 6.96
C TYR A 541 -5.65 2.60 7.33
N THR A 542 -5.32 2.33 8.60
CA THR A 542 -3.93 2.17 9.06
C THR A 542 -3.76 1.06 10.11
N PRO A 543 -2.69 0.25 10.07
CA PRO A 543 -2.48 -0.86 11.01
C PRO A 543 -1.95 -0.37 12.37
N THR A 544 -2.43 -0.92 13.47
CA THR A 544 -2.23 -0.34 14.82
C THR A 544 -1.02 -0.89 15.58
N GLY A 545 -0.46 -2.04 15.18
CA GLY A 545 0.67 -2.66 15.88
C GLY A 545 0.32 -3.20 17.27
N ALA A 546 -0.95 -3.11 17.67
CA ALA A 546 -1.44 -3.75 18.87
C ALA A 546 -1.50 -5.26 18.61
N THR A 547 -0.65 -6.03 19.29
CA THR A 547 -0.91 -7.46 19.46
C THR A 547 -2.31 -7.63 20.04
N ASN A 548 -3.06 -8.66 19.62
CA ASN A 548 -4.35 -9.07 20.19
C ASN A 548 -4.33 -9.33 21.73
N ALA A 549 -3.23 -9.04 22.43
CA ALA A 549 -3.10 -9.07 23.87
C ALA A 549 -3.84 -7.90 24.53
N CYS A 550 -5.09 -8.17 24.89
CA CYS A 550 -5.84 -7.49 25.94
C CYS A 550 -4.99 -7.29 27.20
N THR A 551 -4.33 -6.14 27.34
CA THR A 551 -3.81 -5.69 28.65
C THR A 551 -4.10 -4.21 28.85
N GLY A 552 -5.05 -3.96 29.75
CA GLY A 552 -5.09 -2.77 30.61
C GLY A 552 -5.54 -1.46 29.97
N THR A 553 -6.80 -1.09 30.24
CA THR A 553 -7.34 0.30 30.29
C THR A 553 -6.86 1.24 29.19
N MET A 554 -7.53 1.16 28.03
CA MET A 554 -7.35 2.09 26.91
C MET A 554 -8.66 2.87 26.68
N PRO A 555 -8.61 4.14 26.22
CA PRO A 555 -9.80 4.98 26.10
C PRO A 555 -10.84 4.41 25.13
N VAL A 556 -12.09 4.75 25.41
CA VAL A 556 -13.32 4.29 24.77
C VAL A 556 -13.45 4.94 23.39
N ASP A 557 -12.81 4.37 22.36
CA ASP A 557 -13.39 4.16 21.03
C ASP A 557 -12.48 3.22 20.22
N TRP A 558 -13.02 2.05 19.88
CA TRP A 558 -12.28 0.95 19.24
C TRP A 558 -12.33 1.02 17.71
N TYR A 559 -13.20 1.88 17.16
CA TYR A 559 -13.34 2.14 15.73
C TYR A 559 -12.33 3.17 15.22
N THR A 560 -12.06 4.22 16.01
CA THR A 560 -11.23 5.38 15.60
C THR A 560 -9.75 5.07 15.39
N ARG A 561 -9.24 3.95 15.92
CA ARG A 561 -7.79 3.64 15.88
C ARG A 561 -7.25 3.18 14.54
N ASN A 562 -8.09 2.58 13.71
CA ASN A 562 -7.68 2.08 12.39
C ASN A 562 -8.10 3.03 11.27
N THR A 563 -8.75 4.15 11.61
CA THR A 563 -9.13 5.21 10.68
C THR A 563 -8.20 6.39 10.82
N THR A 564 -7.94 7.06 9.70
CA THR A 564 -7.24 8.33 9.67
C THR A 564 -8.23 9.49 9.45
N THR A 565 -7.74 10.71 9.64
CA THR A 565 -8.48 11.94 9.30
C THR A 565 -8.75 12.09 7.80
N TYR A 566 -8.13 11.26 6.95
CA TYR A 566 -8.37 11.25 5.49
C TYR A 566 -9.64 10.50 5.09
N THR A 567 -10.37 9.94 6.07
CA THR A 567 -11.55 9.13 5.80
C THR A 567 -12.77 10.01 5.52
N ASN A 568 -13.21 10.05 4.26
CA ASN A 568 -14.50 10.65 3.91
C ASN A 568 -15.67 9.71 4.27
N SER A 569 -16.81 10.28 4.68
CA SER A 569 -18.10 9.62 4.87
C SER A 569 -18.46 8.56 3.82
N SER A 570 -18.21 8.81 2.53
CA SER A 570 -18.57 7.88 1.45
C SER A 570 -17.67 6.64 1.44
N VAL A 571 -16.38 6.83 1.69
CA VAL A 571 -15.42 5.73 1.85
C VAL A 571 -15.76 4.94 3.11
N PHE A 572 -16.02 5.62 4.23
CA PHE A 572 -16.38 5.00 5.49
C PHE A 572 -17.64 4.13 5.39
N SER A 573 -18.68 4.60 4.69
CA SER A 573 -19.89 3.80 4.42
C SER A 573 -19.53 2.50 3.72
N MET A 574 -18.76 2.57 2.62
CA MET A 574 -18.31 1.39 1.89
C MET A 574 -17.49 0.44 2.76
N MET A 575 -16.58 0.97 3.58
CA MET A 575 -15.78 0.18 4.54
C MET A 575 -16.67 -0.57 5.53
N THR A 576 -17.68 0.10 6.10
CA THR A 576 -18.59 -0.51 7.08
C THR A 576 -19.50 -1.57 6.46
N GLU A 577 -19.99 -1.33 5.24
CA GLU A 577 -20.86 -2.26 4.53
C GLU A 577 -20.11 -3.54 4.11
N VAL A 578 -18.89 -3.41 3.59
CA VAL A 578 -18.05 -4.58 3.25
C VAL A 578 -17.62 -5.35 4.50
N ALA A 579 -17.42 -4.66 5.62
CA ALA A 579 -17.17 -5.30 6.92
C ALA A 579 -18.40 -6.02 7.51
N GLY A 580 -19.57 -5.92 6.88
CA GLY A 580 -20.81 -6.58 7.34
C GLY A 580 -21.50 -5.86 8.50
N GLY A 581 -21.16 -4.59 8.77
CA GLY A 581 -21.87 -3.74 9.73
C GLY A 581 -23.10 -3.08 9.11
N GLU A 582 -24.07 -2.67 9.94
CA GLU A 582 -25.11 -1.75 9.47
C GLU A 582 -24.49 -0.36 9.22
N PRO A 583 -24.89 0.36 8.14
CA PRO A 583 -24.37 1.70 7.86
C PRO A 583 -24.75 2.65 9.00
N TYR A 584 -23.74 3.24 9.65
CA TYR A 584 -23.96 4.21 10.71
C TYR A 584 -24.44 5.53 10.09
N ALA A 585 -25.54 6.08 10.60
CA ALA A 585 -25.89 7.47 10.34
C ALA A 585 -24.81 8.36 10.96
N VAL A 586 -23.97 8.99 10.13
CA VAL A 586 -22.96 9.95 10.56
C VAL A 586 -23.66 11.08 11.32
N LYS A 587 -23.11 11.47 12.47
CA LYS A 587 -23.55 12.63 13.25
C LYS A 587 -22.93 13.90 12.71
#